data_AF-A0A921JBW6-F1
#
_entry.id   AF-A0A921JBW6-F1
#
_cell.length_a   1.000
_cell.length_b   1.000
_cell.length_c   1.000
_cell.angle_alpha   90.00
_cell.angle_beta   90.00
_cell.angle_gamma   90.00
#
_symmetry.space_group_name_H-M   'P 1'
#
loop_
_entity.id
_entity.type
_entity.pdbx_description
1 polymer ?
#
loop_
_entity_poly.entity_id
_entity_poly.type
_entity_poly.pdbx_seq_one_letter_code
_entity_poly.pdbx_strand_id
1 'polypeptide(L)'
;KNKTRIEQIDIYKSYLSEIETLELEVNSEERLEEELHYLNNFEKISTSLEVIKEKFSQENSPNTLLFEIQEKLMDLVPFDQDYEAYFKTIEAAYYTLNDLELKVSDSLSSMDFDRGRLNEIQQQLQEINRLKRKHNKTFDELIEYRDELRNDIYSLENITESMSNLVKEKERLYNETETYGEKLHAYRLEHKHQLEEKVIEILKTLDITHARFEIDVTRGKFSSSGISQITFNFSPNLGEPLKPLNDIASGGELSRVMLSFQTIFSQFNDHSLLILDEIDSGVSGVVASKMATRMKQISEYTQTIVISHLAQTVASADHHLFVDKTVEENRTVSVAKYLEHDEHIEEIARILSGNNITDEARQNALSLIEKF
;
A
#
# COMPACT_ATOMS: atom_id res chain seq x y z
N LYS A 1 26.22 17.30 20.03
CA LYS A 1 25.05 17.18 19.12
C LYS A 1 24.68 18.53 18.49
N ASN A 2 24.27 19.57 19.24
CA ASN A 2 24.02 20.90 18.63
C ASN A 2 25.27 21.57 18.05
N LYS A 3 26.41 21.54 18.77
CA LYS A 3 27.67 22.11 18.28
C LYS A 3 28.13 21.47 16.96
N THR A 4 28.07 20.15 16.89
CA THR A 4 28.40 19.33 15.70
C THR A 4 27.48 19.63 14.52
N ARG A 5 26.20 19.93 14.75
CA ARG A 5 25.24 20.29 13.70
C ARG A 5 25.52 21.67 13.11
N ILE A 6 25.82 22.66 13.96
CA ILE A 6 26.14 24.02 13.51
C ILE A 6 27.42 23.97 12.66
N GLU A 7 28.46 23.27 13.14
CA GLU A 7 29.70 23.05 12.39
C GLU A 7 29.44 22.38 11.02
N GLN A 8 28.51 21.42 10.94
CA GLN A 8 28.14 20.76 9.69
C GLN A 8 27.37 21.69 8.72
N ILE A 9 26.44 22.50 9.24
CA ILE A 9 25.73 23.52 8.44
C ILE A 9 26.73 24.52 7.87
N ASP A 10 27.69 24.99 8.66
CA ASP A 10 28.72 25.94 8.22
C ASP A 10 29.59 25.34 7.10
N ILE A 11 29.96 24.06 7.21
CA ILE A 11 30.68 23.34 6.14
C ILE A 11 29.83 23.26 4.86
N TYR A 12 28.56 22.89 4.97
CA TYR A 12 27.68 22.77 3.79
C TYR A 12 27.41 24.12 3.14
N LYS A 13 27.21 25.18 3.92
CA LYS A 13 27.08 26.55 3.39
C LYS A 13 28.34 27.01 2.67
N SER A 14 29.51 26.66 3.20
CA SER A 14 30.78 26.94 2.54
C SER A 14 30.86 26.23 1.18
N TYR A 15 30.56 24.93 1.12
CA TYR A 15 30.55 24.17 -0.13
C TYR A 15 29.50 24.66 -1.13
N LEU A 16 28.30 24.99 -0.66
CA LEU A 16 27.23 25.52 -1.49
C LEU A 16 27.64 26.84 -2.13
N SER A 17 28.17 27.78 -1.34
CA SER A 17 28.64 29.09 -1.81
C SER A 17 29.72 28.97 -2.88
N GLU A 18 30.68 28.04 -2.69
CA GLU A 18 31.72 27.79 -3.70
C GLU A 18 31.15 27.28 -5.04
N ILE A 19 30.12 26.42 -5.01
CA ILE A 19 29.49 25.87 -6.21
C ILE A 19 28.56 26.91 -6.88
N GLU A 20 27.82 27.68 -6.10
CA GLU A 20 26.88 28.70 -6.61
C GLU A 20 27.60 29.87 -7.29
N THR A 21 28.83 30.20 -6.88
CA THR A 21 29.63 31.28 -7.49
C THR A 21 29.90 31.05 -8.98
N LEU A 22 29.88 29.81 -9.46
CA LEU A 22 30.12 29.48 -10.88
C LEU A 22 28.85 29.43 -11.73
N GLU A 23 27.67 29.69 -11.15
CA GLU A 23 26.39 29.73 -11.87
C GLU A 23 26.20 28.53 -12.82
N LEU A 24 26.49 27.32 -12.32
CA LEU A 24 26.48 26.10 -13.13
C LEU A 24 25.07 25.80 -13.67
N GLU A 25 24.88 26.00 -14.97
CA GLU A 25 23.69 25.56 -15.72
C GLU A 25 23.99 24.30 -16.55
N VAL A 26 22.94 23.55 -16.90
CA VAL A 26 23.03 22.36 -17.75
C VAL A 26 23.72 22.70 -19.07
N ASN A 27 24.67 21.85 -19.49
CA ASN A 27 25.49 22.02 -20.70
C ASN A 27 26.38 23.27 -20.73
N SER A 28 26.61 23.94 -19.60
CA SER A 28 27.52 25.10 -19.58
C SER A 28 28.97 24.71 -19.84
N GLU A 29 29.43 23.57 -19.30
CA GLU A 29 30.80 23.09 -19.54
C GLU A 29 31.03 22.81 -21.04
N GLU A 30 30.11 22.09 -21.69
CA GLU A 30 30.18 21.80 -23.12
C GLU A 30 30.20 23.08 -23.97
N ARG A 31 29.32 24.04 -23.67
CA ARG A 31 29.29 25.33 -24.38
C ARG A 31 30.58 26.12 -24.23
N LEU A 32 31.16 26.15 -23.03
CA LEU A 32 32.42 26.84 -22.75
C LEU A 32 33.59 26.14 -23.48
N GLU A 33 33.57 24.81 -23.56
CA GLU A 33 34.57 24.05 -24.32
C GLU A 33 34.47 24.29 -25.84
N GLU A 34 33.25 24.34 -26.40
CA GLU A 34 33.02 24.69 -27.80
C GLU A 34 33.48 26.12 -28.13
N GLU A 35 33.14 27.09 -27.27
CA GLU A 35 33.56 28.48 -27.41
C GLU A 35 35.09 28.62 -27.29
N LEU A 36 35.72 27.91 -26.33
CA LEU A 36 37.17 27.85 -26.18
C LEU A 36 37.84 27.24 -27.43
N HIS A 37 37.29 26.17 -27.98
CA HIS A 37 37.81 25.54 -29.19
C HIS A 37 37.76 26.51 -30.38
N TYR A 38 36.65 27.23 -30.55
CA TYR A 38 36.53 28.25 -31.60
C TYR A 38 37.56 29.38 -31.42
N LEU A 39 37.67 29.95 -30.21
CA LEU A 39 38.59 31.05 -29.92
C LEU A 39 40.07 30.65 -30.06
N ASN A 40 40.45 29.44 -29.65
CA ASN A 40 41.82 28.94 -29.82
C ASN A 40 42.20 28.74 -31.30
N ASN A 41 41.21 28.44 -32.16
CA ASN A 41 41.41 28.27 -33.59
C ASN A 41 41.12 29.54 -34.39
N PHE A 42 40.77 30.65 -33.74
CA PHE A 42 40.32 31.88 -34.39
C PHE A 42 41.31 32.35 -35.47
N GLU A 43 42.61 32.41 -35.16
CA GLU A 43 43.65 32.86 -36.08
C GLU A 43 43.74 31.97 -37.34
N LYS A 44 43.59 30.65 -37.17
CA LYS A 44 43.59 29.70 -38.29
C LYS A 44 42.32 29.84 -39.14
N ILE A 45 41.16 30.05 -38.50
CA ILE A 45 39.87 30.22 -39.18
C ILE A 45 39.86 31.54 -39.95
N SER A 46 40.26 32.64 -39.33
CA SER A 46 40.30 33.97 -39.97
C SER A 46 41.24 33.97 -41.17
N THR A 47 42.46 33.46 -41.00
CA THR A 47 43.45 33.37 -42.09
C THR A 47 42.95 32.49 -43.24
N SER A 48 42.25 31.39 -42.94
CA SER A 48 41.68 30.52 -43.99
C SER A 48 40.53 31.19 -44.73
N LEU A 49 39.66 31.91 -44.03
CA LEU A 49 38.57 32.66 -44.65
C LEU A 49 39.08 33.83 -45.49
N GLU A 50 40.13 34.53 -45.06
CA GLU A 50 40.79 35.57 -45.85
C GLU A 50 41.31 35.02 -47.18
N VAL A 51 41.98 33.86 -47.15
CA VAL A 51 42.43 33.17 -48.38
C VAL A 51 41.25 32.77 -49.27
N ILE A 52 40.15 32.28 -48.69
CA ILE A 52 38.95 31.91 -49.45
C ILE A 52 38.34 33.17 -50.10
N LYS A 53 38.21 34.27 -49.36
CA LYS A 53 37.72 35.55 -49.88
C LYS A 53 38.59 36.06 -51.03
N GLU A 54 39.91 35.99 -50.88
CA GLU A 54 40.84 36.37 -51.94
C GLU A 54 40.57 35.58 -53.24
N LYS A 55 40.29 34.27 -53.14
CA LYS A 55 39.98 33.43 -54.32
C LYS A 55 38.71 33.83 -55.05
N PHE A 56 37.72 34.37 -54.35
CA PHE A 56 36.50 34.88 -54.99
C PHE A 56 36.70 36.25 -55.63
N SER A 57 37.65 37.06 -55.15
CA SER A 57 37.89 38.42 -55.65
C SER A 57 38.98 38.56 -56.74
N GLN A 58 39.61 37.45 -57.17
CA GLN A 58 40.63 37.45 -58.23
C GLN A 58 40.03 37.69 -59.63
N GLU A 59 40.82 38.19 -60.60
CA GLU A 59 40.36 38.42 -61.98
C GLU A 59 39.79 37.14 -62.64
N ASN A 60 40.38 35.97 -62.37
CA ASN A 60 39.88 34.66 -62.79
C ASN A 60 39.11 33.95 -61.66
N SER A 61 38.18 34.65 -61.00
CA SER A 61 37.36 34.02 -59.96
C SER A 61 36.45 32.93 -60.54
N PRO A 62 36.00 31.97 -59.72
CA PRO A 62 35.01 30.98 -60.15
C PRO A 62 33.76 31.62 -60.77
N ASN A 63 33.28 32.74 -60.22
CA ASN A 63 32.11 33.45 -60.73
C ASN A 63 32.39 34.12 -62.09
N THR A 64 33.57 34.72 -62.28
CA THR A 64 33.97 35.28 -63.58
C THR A 64 34.05 34.20 -64.65
N LEU A 65 34.67 33.05 -64.35
CA LEU A 65 34.78 31.92 -65.28
C LEU A 65 33.42 31.32 -65.63
N LEU A 66 32.52 31.17 -64.65
CA LEU A 66 31.15 30.70 -64.90
C LEU A 66 30.38 31.69 -65.77
N PHE A 67 30.55 32.99 -65.56
CA PHE A 67 29.93 34.02 -66.41
C PHE A 67 30.43 33.95 -67.86
N GLU A 68 31.74 33.78 -68.09
CA GLU A 68 32.29 33.59 -69.44
C GLU A 68 31.74 32.32 -70.13
N ILE A 69 31.62 31.21 -69.38
CA ILE A 69 31.00 29.98 -69.88
C ILE A 69 29.52 30.23 -70.22
N GLN A 70 28.81 30.96 -69.37
CA GLN A 70 27.41 31.32 -69.56
C GLN A 70 27.20 32.13 -70.84
N GLU A 71 28.06 33.13 -71.12
CA GLU A 71 28.02 33.90 -72.36
C GLU A 71 28.20 33.00 -73.59
N LYS A 72 29.17 32.08 -73.56
CA LYS A 72 29.41 31.15 -74.67
C LYS A 72 28.30 30.13 -74.86
N LEU A 73 27.67 29.67 -73.79
CA LEU A 73 26.51 28.78 -73.89
C LEU A 73 25.31 29.52 -74.47
N MET A 74 25.09 30.79 -74.11
CA MET A 74 24.02 31.61 -74.67
C MET A 74 24.13 31.75 -76.20
N ASP A 75 25.34 31.91 -76.73
CA ASP A 75 25.60 31.94 -78.18
C ASP A 75 25.19 30.62 -78.87
N LEU A 76 25.20 29.49 -78.14
CA LEU A 76 24.93 28.15 -78.67
C LEU A 76 23.45 27.74 -78.57
N VAL A 77 22.68 28.33 -77.65
CA VAL A 77 21.25 28.04 -77.43
C VAL A 77 20.40 28.07 -78.73
N PRO A 78 20.62 28.99 -79.70
CA PRO A 78 19.85 28.99 -80.94
C PRO A 78 20.07 27.78 -81.87
N PHE A 79 21.15 27.01 -81.66
CA PHE A 79 21.54 25.91 -82.54
C PHE A 79 21.03 24.53 -82.07
N ASP A 80 20.89 24.33 -80.75
CA ASP A 80 20.35 23.11 -80.13
C ASP A 80 19.73 23.43 -78.77
N GLN A 81 18.56 22.86 -78.49
CA GLN A 81 17.83 23.08 -77.25
C GLN A 81 18.51 22.42 -76.03
N ASP A 82 19.35 21.40 -76.25
CA ASP A 82 20.13 20.77 -75.18
C ASP A 82 21.11 21.76 -74.51
N TYR A 83 21.57 22.79 -75.22
CA TYR A 83 22.44 23.84 -74.67
C TYR A 83 21.70 24.75 -73.65
N GLU A 84 20.37 24.84 -73.71
CA GLU A 84 19.58 25.57 -72.72
C GLU A 84 19.67 24.90 -71.33
N ALA A 85 19.73 23.56 -71.29
CA ALA A 85 19.91 22.82 -70.04
C ALA A 85 21.30 23.05 -69.43
N TYR A 86 22.34 23.15 -70.27
CA TYR A 86 23.70 23.46 -69.81
C TYR A 86 23.79 24.89 -69.27
N PHE A 87 23.16 25.86 -69.95
CA PHE A 87 23.08 27.24 -69.49
C PHE A 87 22.47 27.34 -68.09
N LYS A 88 21.30 26.72 -67.88
CA LYS A 88 20.62 26.73 -66.57
C LYS A 88 21.45 26.11 -65.44
N THR A 89 22.26 25.09 -65.77
CA THR A 89 23.16 24.46 -64.80
C THR A 89 24.28 25.41 -64.37
N ILE A 90 24.88 26.13 -65.32
CA ILE A 90 25.93 27.12 -65.02
C ILE A 90 25.36 28.33 -64.27
N GLU A 91 24.18 28.80 -64.66
CA GLU A 91 23.48 29.90 -63.98
C GLU A 91 23.18 29.59 -62.51
N ALA A 92 22.68 28.38 -62.22
CA ALA A 92 22.46 27.94 -60.83
C ALA A 92 23.76 27.86 -60.02
N ALA A 93 24.84 27.38 -60.64
CA ALA A 93 26.16 27.31 -59.99
C ALA A 93 26.72 28.71 -59.67
N TYR A 94 26.55 29.67 -60.59
CA TYR A 94 26.94 31.06 -60.40
C TYR A 94 26.28 31.69 -59.18
N TYR A 95 24.94 31.61 -59.09
CA TYR A 95 24.22 32.17 -57.95
C TYR A 95 24.58 31.50 -56.62
N THR A 96 24.81 30.18 -56.63
CA THR A 96 25.23 29.43 -55.43
C THR A 96 26.60 29.88 -54.93
N LEU A 97 27.56 30.08 -55.83
CA LEU A 97 28.91 30.54 -55.46
C LEU A 97 28.92 32.01 -55.04
N ASN A 98 28.10 32.85 -55.66
CA ASN A 98 27.93 34.24 -55.24
C ASN A 98 27.33 34.36 -53.83
N ASP A 99 26.36 33.53 -53.46
CA ASP A 99 25.83 33.48 -52.08
C ASP A 99 26.90 33.03 -51.07
N LEU A 100 27.74 32.06 -51.46
CA LEU A 100 28.87 31.63 -50.61
C LEU A 100 29.91 32.74 -50.42
N GLU A 101 30.24 33.49 -51.47
CA GLU A 101 31.16 34.64 -51.39
C GLU A 101 30.67 35.69 -50.39
N LEU A 102 29.38 36.05 -50.45
CA LEU A 102 28.76 36.97 -49.50
C LEU A 102 28.85 36.43 -48.08
N LYS A 103 28.50 35.16 -47.85
CA LYS A 103 28.59 34.51 -46.53
C LYS A 103 30.01 34.50 -45.97
N VAL A 104 31.02 34.26 -46.79
CA VAL A 104 32.43 34.30 -46.38
C VAL A 104 32.84 35.72 -45.98
N SER A 105 32.42 36.72 -46.76
CA SER A 105 32.72 38.12 -46.45
C SER A 105 32.01 38.59 -45.17
N ASP A 106 30.74 38.22 -44.99
CA ASP A 106 29.97 38.53 -43.79
C ASP A 106 30.60 37.87 -42.56
N SER A 107 30.98 36.59 -42.65
CA SER A 107 31.66 35.86 -41.58
C SER A 107 32.94 36.59 -41.15
N LEU A 108 33.82 36.96 -42.10
CA LEU A 108 35.04 37.73 -41.82
C LEU A 108 34.76 39.09 -41.18
N SER A 109 33.71 39.80 -41.63
CA SER A 109 33.36 41.11 -41.07
C SER A 109 32.81 41.06 -39.65
N SER A 110 32.23 39.92 -39.27
CA SER A 110 31.66 39.66 -37.94
C SER A 110 32.66 39.05 -36.95
N MET A 111 33.85 38.64 -37.42
CA MET A 111 34.88 38.06 -36.58
C MET A 111 35.64 39.14 -35.81
N ASP A 112 35.43 39.20 -34.50
CA ASP A 112 36.24 40.01 -33.58
C ASP A 112 36.91 39.09 -32.56
N PHE A 113 38.23 39.25 -32.37
CA PHE A 113 38.99 38.39 -31.45
C PHE A 113 39.01 39.01 -30.06
N ASP A 114 38.13 38.53 -29.18
CA ASP A 114 38.09 38.98 -27.80
C ASP A 114 39.06 38.16 -26.91
N ARG A 115 40.26 38.71 -26.67
CA ARG A 115 41.23 38.16 -25.71
C ARG A 115 40.72 38.16 -24.26
N GLY A 116 39.85 39.09 -23.91
CA GLY A 116 39.23 39.15 -22.58
C GLY A 116 38.35 37.93 -22.37
N ARG A 117 37.46 37.67 -23.33
CA ARG A 117 36.57 36.51 -23.32
C ARG A 117 37.31 35.18 -23.27
N LEU A 118 38.40 35.03 -24.03
CA LEU A 118 39.23 33.82 -23.98
C LEU A 118 39.78 33.55 -22.57
N ASN A 119 40.29 34.58 -21.89
CA ASN A 119 40.82 34.44 -20.53
C ASN A 119 39.72 34.12 -19.52
N GLU A 120 38.54 34.73 -19.66
CA GLU A 120 37.38 34.45 -18.81
C GLU A 120 36.94 32.99 -18.91
N ILE A 121 36.79 32.47 -20.13
CA ILE A 121 36.39 31.08 -20.37
C ILE A 121 37.41 30.11 -19.78
N GLN A 122 38.70 30.38 -19.98
CA GLN A 122 39.77 29.57 -19.40
C GLN A 122 39.74 29.56 -17.87
N GLN A 123 39.50 30.72 -17.25
CA GLN A 123 39.35 30.80 -15.79
C GLN A 123 38.12 30.04 -15.28
N GLN A 124 36.97 30.21 -15.94
CA GLN A 124 35.74 29.50 -15.58
C GLN A 124 35.92 27.97 -15.67
N LEU A 125 36.49 27.47 -16.77
CA LEU A 125 36.77 26.04 -16.93
C LEU A 125 37.79 25.51 -15.93
N GLN A 126 38.80 26.30 -15.54
CA GLN A 126 39.73 25.92 -14.48
C GLN A 126 39.04 25.78 -13.13
N GLU A 127 38.15 26.71 -12.80
CA GLU A 127 37.37 26.68 -11.56
C GLU A 127 36.39 25.50 -11.53
N ILE A 128 35.69 25.22 -12.63
CA ILE A 128 34.84 24.03 -12.78
C ILE A 128 35.67 22.75 -12.50
N ASN A 129 36.84 22.64 -13.12
CA ASN A 129 37.73 21.50 -12.91
C ASN A 129 38.25 21.39 -11.47
N ARG A 130 38.50 22.52 -10.80
CA ARG A 130 38.89 22.57 -9.39
C ARG A 130 37.78 22.02 -8.50
N LEU A 131 36.53 22.41 -8.72
CA LEU A 131 35.38 21.91 -7.97
C LEU A 131 35.10 20.42 -8.22
N LYS A 132 35.17 19.98 -9.49
CA LYS A 132 35.03 18.54 -9.87
C LYS A 132 36.01 17.67 -9.09
N ARG A 133 37.27 18.12 -8.98
CA ARG A 133 38.33 17.43 -8.21
C ARG A 133 38.10 17.51 -6.70
N LYS A 134 37.73 18.68 -6.17
CA LYS A 134 37.51 18.89 -4.73
C LYS A 134 36.39 18.01 -4.19
N HIS A 135 35.30 17.88 -4.93
CA HIS A 135 34.12 17.11 -4.53
C HIS A 135 34.08 15.70 -5.11
N ASN A 136 35.06 15.34 -5.95
CA ASN A 136 35.14 14.05 -6.66
C ASN A 136 33.83 13.73 -7.40
N LYS A 137 33.38 14.68 -8.22
CA LYS A 137 32.12 14.65 -8.95
C LYS A 137 32.32 15.09 -10.40
N THR A 138 31.51 14.57 -11.29
CA THR A 138 31.32 15.09 -12.65
C THR A 138 30.57 16.43 -12.61
N PHE A 139 30.43 17.09 -13.76
CA PHE A 139 29.74 18.37 -13.83
C PHE A 139 28.25 18.25 -13.48
N ASP A 140 27.56 17.25 -14.04
CA ASP A 140 26.15 17.01 -13.72
C ASP A 140 25.96 16.64 -12.25
N GLU A 141 26.84 15.79 -11.70
CA GLU A 141 26.83 15.44 -10.29
C GLU A 141 27.12 16.64 -9.36
N LEU A 142 27.84 17.67 -9.83
CA LEU A 142 28.03 18.91 -9.07
C LEU A 142 26.75 19.74 -9.00
N ILE A 143 25.97 19.78 -10.08
CA ILE A 143 24.66 20.44 -10.09
C ILE A 143 23.71 19.72 -9.14
N GLU A 144 23.65 18.39 -9.20
CA GLU A 144 22.85 17.59 -8.26
C GLU A 144 23.30 17.82 -6.82
N TYR A 145 24.61 17.79 -6.57
CA TYR A 145 25.17 18.00 -5.25
C TYR A 145 24.91 19.40 -4.69
N ARG A 146 24.87 20.44 -5.52
CA ARG A 146 24.44 21.79 -5.12
C ARG A 146 23.02 21.75 -4.56
N ASP A 147 22.12 21.06 -5.25
CA ASP A 147 20.71 20.99 -4.87
C ASP A 147 20.50 20.08 -3.64
N GLU A 148 21.29 19.01 -3.51
CA GLU A 148 21.38 18.22 -2.28
C GLU A 148 21.83 19.07 -1.08
N LEU A 149 22.91 19.85 -1.22
CA LEU A 149 23.42 20.73 -0.16
C LEU A 149 22.36 21.75 0.29
N ARG A 150 21.60 22.36 -0.64
CA ARG A 150 20.50 23.27 -0.30
C ARG A 150 19.45 22.58 0.56
N ASN A 151 19.03 21.38 0.17
CA ASN A 151 18.03 20.60 0.90
C ASN A 151 18.54 20.18 2.29
N ASP A 152 19.79 19.75 2.37
CA ASP A 152 20.42 19.33 3.62
C ASP A 152 20.56 20.51 4.60
N ILE A 153 20.99 21.67 4.12
CA ILE A 153 21.06 22.89 4.94
C ILE A 153 19.67 23.24 5.48
N TYR A 154 18.66 23.30 4.60
CA TYR A 154 17.29 23.61 4.99
C TYR A 154 16.74 22.63 6.02
N SER A 155 16.97 21.32 5.82
CA SER A 155 16.59 20.28 6.76
C SER A 155 17.27 20.50 8.12
N LEU A 156 18.60 20.63 8.13
CA LEU A 156 19.39 20.77 9.36
C LEU A 156 19.04 22.02 10.17
N GLU A 157 18.72 23.13 9.50
CA GLU A 157 18.27 24.37 10.13
C GLU A 157 16.86 24.21 10.75
N ASN A 158 15.96 23.51 10.06
CA ASN A 158 14.55 23.39 10.46
C ASN A 158 14.23 22.15 11.31
N ILE A 159 15.20 21.27 11.59
CA ILE A 159 15.00 20.07 12.42
C ILE A 159 14.44 20.41 13.80
N THR A 160 14.89 21.49 14.45
CA THR A 160 14.39 21.85 15.79
C THR A 160 12.93 22.25 15.78
N GLU A 161 12.52 23.02 14.78
CA GLU A 161 11.13 23.45 14.62
C GLU A 161 10.26 22.25 14.23
N SER A 162 10.71 21.44 13.27
CA SER A 162 10.03 20.21 12.86
C SER A 162 9.85 19.25 14.03
N MET A 163 10.88 19.05 14.84
CA MET A 163 10.81 18.20 16.04
C MET A 163 9.84 18.79 17.07
N SER A 164 9.85 20.11 17.29
CA SER A 164 8.90 20.77 18.19
C SER A 164 7.45 20.57 17.71
N ASN A 165 7.20 20.74 16.41
CA ASN A 165 5.89 20.54 15.81
C ASN A 165 5.42 19.08 15.92
N LEU A 166 6.31 18.11 15.64
CA LEU A 166 6.00 16.69 15.80
C LEU A 166 5.71 16.30 17.26
N VAL A 167 6.40 16.90 18.23
CA VAL A 167 6.12 16.69 19.67
C VAL A 167 4.75 17.23 20.03
N LYS A 168 4.40 18.45 19.59
CA LYS A 168 3.08 19.04 19.80
C LYS A 168 1.97 18.21 19.16
N GLU A 169 2.19 17.73 17.94
CA GLU A 169 1.22 16.92 17.23
C GLU A 169 1.03 15.55 17.88
N LYS A 170 2.11 14.92 18.34
CA LYS A 170 2.05 13.69 19.14
C LYS A 170 1.22 13.89 20.41
N GLU A 171 1.45 14.99 21.13
CA GLU A 171 0.70 15.30 22.36
C GLU A 171 -0.79 15.55 22.07
N ARG A 172 -1.09 16.27 20.99
CA ARG A 172 -2.46 16.49 20.52
C ARG A 172 -3.18 15.17 20.21
N LEU A 173 -2.56 14.31 19.39
CA LEU A 173 -3.11 13.01 19.01
C LEU A 173 -3.25 12.07 20.20
N TYR A 174 -2.31 12.12 21.14
CA TYR A 174 -2.39 11.35 22.38
C TYR A 174 -3.62 11.76 23.20
N ASN A 175 -3.82 13.06 23.43
CA ASN A 175 -4.96 13.58 24.20
C ASN A 175 -6.30 13.28 23.50
N GLU A 176 -6.34 13.34 22.18
CA GLU A 176 -7.50 12.98 21.38
C GLU A 176 -7.83 11.48 21.54
N THR A 177 -6.82 10.61 21.44
CA THR A 177 -6.96 9.16 21.63
C THR A 177 -7.41 8.82 23.06
N GLU A 178 -6.85 9.50 24.08
CA GLU A 178 -7.27 9.34 25.47
C GLU A 178 -8.74 9.72 25.64
N THR A 179 -9.17 10.86 25.07
CA THR A 179 -10.55 11.32 25.13
C THR A 179 -11.53 10.30 24.54
N TYR A 180 -11.24 9.74 23.36
CA TYR A 180 -12.06 8.70 22.76
C TYR A 180 -12.00 7.38 23.55
N GLY A 181 -10.82 7.03 24.07
CA GLY A 181 -10.63 5.88 24.94
C GLY A 181 -11.51 5.95 26.19
N GLU A 182 -11.55 7.11 26.86
CA GLU A 182 -12.37 7.34 28.06
C GLU A 182 -13.87 7.25 27.73
N LYS A 183 -14.31 7.81 26.60
CA LYS A 183 -15.70 7.67 26.14
C LYS A 183 -16.09 6.20 25.95
N LEU A 184 -15.24 5.40 25.29
CA LEU A 184 -15.48 3.98 25.10
C LEU A 184 -15.45 3.19 26.42
N HIS A 185 -14.54 3.56 27.33
CA HIS A 185 -14.44 2.95 28.66
C HIS A 185 -15.71 3.21 29.48
N ALA A 186 -16.20 4.45 29.51
CA ALA A 186 -17.45 4.82 30.17
C ALA A 186 -18.65 4.10 29.57
N TYR A 187 -18.74 4.03 28.24
CA TYR A 187 -19.80 3.29 27.55
C TYR A 187 -19.85 1.81 27.96
N ARG A 188 -18.68 1.17 28.07
CA ARG A 188 -18.58 -0.22 28.54
C ARG A 188 -19.05 -0.37 29.99
N LEU A 189 -18.67 0.53 30.88
CA LEU A 189 -19.10 0.52 32.28
C LEU A 189 -20.61 0.68 32.42
N GLU A 190 -21.22 1.54 31.60
CA GLU A 190 -22.67 1.77 31.60
C GLU A 190 -23.45 0.55 31.12
N HIS A 191 -22.99 -0.14 30.08
CA HIS A 191 -23.76 -1.19 29.41
C HIS A 191 -23.45 -2.62 29.90
N LYS A 192 -22.37 -2.83 30.66
CA LYS A 192 -21.95 -4.18 31.09
C LYS A 192 -23.05 -4.91 31.87
N HIS A 193 -23.79 -4.21 32.73
CA HIS A 193 -24.83 -4.81 33.58
C HIS A 193 -25.99 -5.37 32.77
N GLN A 194 -26.33 -4.74 31.64
CA GLN A 194 -27.36 -5.26 30.74
C GLN A 194 -26.96 -6.62 30.14
N LEU A 195 -25.68 -6.79 29.79
CA LEU A 195 -25.18 -8.07 29.29
C LEU A 195 -25.11 -9.11 30.42
N GLU A 196 -24.66 -8.71 31.61
CA GLU A 196 -24.63 -9.59 32.80
C GLU A 196 -26.01 -10.17 33.11
N GLU A 197 -27.04 -9.32 33.16
CA GLU A 197 -28.42 -9.74 33.43
C GLU A 197 -28.94 -10.71 32.38
N LYS A 198 -28.75 -10.42 31.08
CA LYS A 198 -29.17 -11.31 29.98
C LYS A 198 -28.51 -12.67 30.05
N VAL A 199 -27.20 -12.71 30.33
CA VAL A 199 -26.46 -13.97 30.47
C VAL A 199 -27.00 -14.77 31.65
N ILE A 200 -27.20 -14.14 32.82
CA ILE A 200 -27.74 -14.80 34.01
C ILE A 200 -29.16 -15.33 33.77
N GLU A 201 -30.02 -14.57 33.07
CA GLU A 201 -31.38 -15.00 32.73
C GLU A 201 -31.36 -16.29 31.90
N ILE A 202 -30.53 -16.35 30.85
CA ILE A 202 -30.41 -17.55 30.02
C ILE A 202 -29.83 -18.71 30.82
N LEU A 203 -28.78 -18.48 31.61
CA LEU A 203 -28.18 -19.51 32.45
C LEU A 203 -29.16 -20.13 33.46
N LYS A 204 -30.05 -19.31 34.05
CA LYS A 204 -31.15 -19.81 34.90
C LYS A 204 -32.10 -20.71 34.13
N THR A 205 -32.39 -20.39 32.86
CA THR A 205 -33.17 -21.30 32.02
C THR A 205 -32.41 -22.61 31.82
N LEU A 206 -31.09 -22.58 31.60
CA LEU A 206 -30.23 -23.75 31.42
C LEU A 206 -29.84 -24.49 32.73
N ASP A 207 -30.66 -24.35 33.77
CA ASP A 207 -30.54 -25.05 35.07
C ASP A 207 -29.31 -24.68 35.91
N ILE A 208 -28.65 -23.55 35.59
CA ILE A 208 -27.62 -22.94 36.45
C ILE A 208 -28.26 -21.81 37.25
N THR A 209 -29.15 -22.17 38.18
CA THR A 209 -30.02 -21.23 38.90
C THR A 209 -29.29 -20.26 39.82
N HIS A 210 -28.13 -20.66 40.34
CA HIS A 210 -27.31 -19.88 41.28
C HIS A 210 -26.05 -19.28 40.62
N ALA A 211 -26.01 -19.24 39.29
CA ALA A 211 -24.94 -18.61 38.53
C ALA A 211 -24.72 -17.15 38.94
N ARG A 212 -23.46 -16.76 39.05
CA ARG A 212 -23.03 -15.35 39.04
C ARG A 212 -22.14 -15.12 37.83
N PHE A 213 -22.40 -14.03 37.14
CA PHE A 213 -21.61 -13.59 36.00
C PHE A 213 -21.36 -12.10 36.13
N GLU A 214 -20.08 -11.71 36.06
CA GLU A 214 -19.64 -10.34 36.23
C GLU A 214 -18.62 -9.98 35.16
N ILE A 215 -18.76 -8.80 34.57
CA ILE A 215 -17.83 -8.24 33.62
C ILE A 215 -16.98 -7.23 34.37
N ASP A 216 -15.70 -7.57 34.55
CA ASP A 216 -14.72 -6.64 35.06
C ASP A 216 -14.15 -5.79 33.91
N VAL A 217 -14.22 -4.48 34.05
CA VAL A 217 -13.76 -3.52 33.05
C VAL A 217 -12.77 -2.60 33.74
N THR A 218 -11.48 -2.86 33.51
CA THR A 218 -10.39 -2.09 34.12
C THR A 218 -9.67 -1.24 33.09
N ARG A 219 -8.98 -0.19 33.52
CA ARG A 219 -8.18 0.66 32.62
C ARG A 219 -6.88 -0.08 32.28
N GLY A 220 -6.64 -0.28 30.98
CA GLY A 220 -5.47 -0.91 30.42
C GLY A 220 -4.59 0.07 29.63
N LYS A 221 -3.64 -0.48 28.85
CA LYS A 221 -2.85 0.30 27.88
C LYS A 221 -3.69 0.56 26.63
N PHE A 222 -3.30 1.57 25.85
CA PHE A 222 -3.86 1.76 24.51
C PHE A 222 -3.67 0.50 23.67
N SER A 223 -4.76 0.08 23.06
CA SER A 223 -4.83 -1.01 22.09
C SER A 223 -5.77 -0.61 20.95
N SER A 224 -5.79 -1.40 19.88
CA SER A 224 -6.80 -1.26 18.82
C SER A 224 -8.24 -1.38 19.36
N SER A 225 -8.44 -2.07 20.48
CA SER A 225 -9.73 -2.20 21.17
C SER A 225 -10.03 -1.11 22.22
N GLY A 226 -9.22 -0.05 22.26
CA GLY A 226 -9.34 1.05 23.22
C GLY A 226 -8.47 0.86 24.47
N ILE A 227 -8.87 1.52 25.57
CA ILE A 227 -8.10 1.57 26.83
C ILE A 227 -8.71 0.71 27.95
N SER A 228 -9.68 -0.16 27.65
CA SER A 228 -10.25 -1.06 28.66
C SER A 228 -9.67 -2.45 28.49
N GLN A 229 -9.25 -3.05 29.61
CA GLN A 229 -9.08 -4.49 29.73
C GLN A 229 -10.40 -5.07 30.25
N ILE A 230 -10.94 -6.06 29.54
CA ILE A 230 -12.23 -6.69 29.87
C ILE A 230 -11.97 -8.13 30.28
N THR A 231 -12.52 -8.53 31.42
CA THR A 231 -12.48 -9.90 31.93
C THR A 231 -13.90 -10.36 32.25
N PHE A 232 -14.31 -11.49 31.69
CA PHE A 232 -15.57 -12.14 32.03
C PHE A 232 -15.35 -13.13 33.16
N ASN A 233 -15.98 -12.88 34.30
CA ASN A 233 -15.90 -13.70 35.49
C ASN A 233 -17.20 -14.48 35.66
N PHE A 234 -17.10 -15.75 36.00
CA PHE A 234 -18.24 -16.64 36.19
C PHE A 234 -18.05 -17.52 37.43
N SER A 235 -19.16 -17.84 38.07
CA SER A 235 -19.26 -18.75 39.20
C SER A 235 -20.56 -19.55 39.03
N PRO A 236 -20.48 -20.88 38.87
CA PRO A 236 -21.65 -21.70 38.55
C PRO A 236 -22.56 -21.92 39.76
N ASN A 237 -21.99 -21.98 40.96
CA ASN A 237 -22.68 -22.40 42.18
C ASN A 237 -22.57 -21.38 43.31
N LEU A 238 -23.57 -21.39 44.20
CA LEU A 238 -23.53 -20.59 45.42
C LEU A 238 -22.36 -21.03 46.32
N GLY A 239 -21.56 -20.06 46.77
CA GLY A 239 -20.41 -20.31 47.65
C GLY A 239 -19.09 -20.54 46.91
N GLU A 240 -19.10 -20.68 45.59
CA GLU A 240 -17.87 -20.68 44.78
C GLU A 240 -17.41 -19.25 44.47
N PRO A 241 -16.08 -19.00 44.38
CA PRO A 241 -15.56 -17.69 43.99
C PRO A 241 -15.82 -17.42 42.50
N LEU A 242 -16.00 -16.14 42.16
CA LEU A 242 -15.94 -15.70 40.76
C LEU A 242 -14.52 -15.88 40.24
N LYS A 243 -14.40 -16.51 39.07
CA LYS A 243 -13.13 -16.72 38.37
C LYS A 243 -13.26 -16.32 36.91
N PRO A 244 -12.16 -15.91 36.24
CA PRO A 244 -12.16 -15.73 34.80
C PRO A 244 -12.69 -16.99 34.08
N LEU A 245 -13.47 -16.82 33.02
CA LEU A 245 -14.06 -17.95 32.27
C LEU A 245 -13.02 -19.01 31.84
N ASN A 246 -11.80 -18.57 31.51
CA ASN A 246 -10.71 -19.46 31.09
C ASN A 246 -10.18 -20.37 32.22
N ASP A 247 -10.44 -20.02 33.48
CA ASP A 247 -9.98 -20.75 34.67
C ASP A 247 -11.03 -21.74 35.21
N ILE A 248 -12.14 -21.92 34.48
CA ILE A 248 -13.27 -22.76 34.90
C ILE A 248 -13.10 -24.15 34.34
N ALA A 249 -13.05 -25.14 35.24
CA ALA A 249 -12.64 -26.51 34.92
C ALA A 249 -13.77 -27.41 34.38
N SER A 250 -15.04 -27.01 34.51
CA SER A 250 -16.19 -27.84 34.09
C SER A 250 -16.60 -27.56 32.65
N GLY A 251 -16.29 -28.48 31.74
CA GLY A 251 -16.60 -28.35 30.31
C GLY A 251 -18.09 -28.16 30.00
N GLY A 252 -18.98 -28.80 30.78
CA GLY A 252 -20.43 -28.67 30.60
C GLY A 252 -20.99 -27.31 31.03
N GLU A 253 -20.43 -26.70 32.08
CA GLU A 253 -20.83 -25.36 32.52
C GLU A 253 -20.36 -24.29 31.55
N LEU A 254 -19.11 -24.39 31.10
CA LEU A 254 -18.55 -23.48 30.09
C LEU A 254 -19.34 -23.56 28.78
N SER A 255 -19.73 -24.76 28.36
CA SER A 255 -20.58 -24.98 27.18
C SER A 255 -21.92 -24.26 27.30
N ARG A 256 -22.58 -24.31 28.47
CA ARG A 256 -23.84 -23.58 28.70
C ARG A 256 -23.66 -22.06 28.74
N VAL A 257 -22.53 -21.56 29.24
CA VAL A 257 -22.18 -20.13 29.15
C VAL A 257 -21.97 -19.71 27.70
N MET A 258 -21.23 -20.50 26.91
CA MET A 258 -21.03 -20.23 25.48
C MET A 258 -22.33 -20.26 24.70
N LEU A 259 -23.21 -21.24 24.95
CA LEU A 259 -24.55 -21.28 24.35
C LEU A 259 -25.38 -20.03 24.73
N SER A 260 -25.24 -19.53 25.94
CA SER A 260 -25.90 -18.29 26.38
C SER A 260 -25.40 -17.08 25.59
N PHE A 261 -24.08 -16.96 25.38
CA PHE A 261 -23.53 -15.93 24.51
C PHE A 261 -24.00 -16.07 23.06
N GLN A 262 -23.97 -17.27 22.49
CA GLN A 262 -24.43 -17.48 21.12
C GLN A 262 -25.92 -17.15 20.96
N THR A 263 -26.75 -17.44 21.98
CA THR A 263 -28.17 -17.06 21.99
C THR A 263 -28.34 -15.54 21.97
N ILE A 264 -27.51 -14.79 22.70
CA ILE A 264 -27.58 -13.32 22.74
C ILE A 264 -27.05 -12.69 21.45
N PHE A 265 -25.93 -13.21 20.92
CA PHE A 265 -25.20 -12.56 19.83
C PHE A 265 -25.56 -13.08 18.44
N SER A 266 -26.19 -14.24 18.28
CA SER A 266 -26.63 -14.77 16.98
C SER A 266 -27.55 -13.83 16.22
N GLN A 267 -28.34 -13.01 16.94
CA GLN A 267 -29.20 -11.98 16.34
C GLN A 267 -28.44 -10.80 15.72
N PHE A 268 -27.17 -10.61 16.10
CA PHE A 268 -26.34 -9.46 15.72
C PHE A 268 -25.12 -9.86 14.89
N ASN A 269 -24.87 -11.15 14.72
CA ASN A 269 -23.70 -11.68 14.07
C ASN A 269 -24.01 -12.14 12.65
N ASP A 270 -23.23 -11.69 11.67
CA ASP A 270 -23.31 -12.13 10.27
C ASP A 270 -22.70 -13.53 10.01
N HIS A 271 -22.46 -14.34 11.06
CA HIS A 271 -21.89 -15.67 10.88
C HIS A 271 -22.87 -16.56 10.11
N SER A 272 -22.43 -17.08 8.97
CA SER A 272 -23.27 -17.98 8.16
C SER A 272 -23.35 -19.40 8.73
N LEU A 273 -22.42 -19.81 9.59
CA LEU A 273 -22.30 -21.17 10.13
C LEU A 273 -21.76 -21.17 11.57
N LEU A 274 -22.41 -21.96 12.44
CA LEU A 274 -21.98 -22.29 13.80
C LEU A 274 -21.89 -23.81 13.96
N ILE A 275 -20.76 -24.32 14.47
CA ILE A 275 -20.57 -25.75 14.76
C ILE A 275 -20.45 -25.93 16.27
N LEU A 276 -21.31 -26.76 16.84
CA LEU A 276 -21.34 -27.09 18.26
C LEU A 276 -21.02 -28.58 18.43
N ASP A 277 -19.91 -28.87 19.08
CA ASP A 277 -19.48 -30.23 19.43
C ASP A 277 -19.50 -30.39 20.95
N GLU A 278 -19.98 -31.55 21.43
CA GLU A 278 -20.12 -31.91 22.85
C GLU A 278 -20.83 -30.87 23.75
N ILE A 279 -21.58 -29.93 23.16
CA ILE A 279 -22.24 -28.85 23.88
C ILE A 279 -23.25 -29.38 24.92
N ASP A 280 -23.79 -30.57 24.69
CA ASP A 280 -24.75 -31.26 25.53
C ASP A 280 -24.14 -32.42 26.34
N SER A 281 -22.81 -32.45 26.48
CA SER A 281 -22.13 -33.38 27.36
C SER A 281 -22.49 -33.13 28.83
N GLY A 282 -22.86 -34.20 29.54
CA GLY A 282 -23.18 -34.15 30.96
C GLY A 282 -24.52 -33.50 31.32
N VAL A 283 -25.43 -33.32 30.35
CA VAL A 283 -26.82 -32.86 30.59
C VAL A 283 -27.85 -33.91 30.19
N SER A 284 -29.02 -33.88 30.82
CA SER A 284 -30.13 -34.80 30.50
C SER A 284 -31.49 -34.19 30.84
N GLY A 285 -32.56 -34.84 30.39
CA GLY A 285 -33.93 -34.51 30.77
C GLY A 285 -34.37 -33.09 30.39
N VAL A 286 -34.86 -32.34 31.38
CA VAL A 286 -35.40 -30.98 31.18
C VAL A 286 -34.31 -30.02 30.69
N VAL A 287 -33.08 -30.16 31.17
CA VAL A 287 -31.96 -29.30 30.78
C VAL A 287 -31.63 -29.49 29.30
N ALA A 288 -31.54 -30.75 28.85
CA ALA A 288 -31.33 -31.08 27.44
C ALA A 288 -32.43 -30.50 26.54
N SER A 289 -33.70 -30.59 26.97
CA SER A 289 -34.82 -29.96 26.22
C SER A 289 -34.64 -28.46 26.08
N LYS A 290 -34.25 -27.76 27.15
CA LYS A 290 -34.07 -26.30 27.11
C LYS A 290 -32.87 -25.89 26.26
N MET A 291 -31.79 -26.68 26.28
CA MET A 291 -30.63 -26.46 25.41
C MET A 291 -31.00 -26.63 23.94
N ALA A 292 -31.74 -27.69 23.61
CA ALA A 292 -32.28 -27.91 22.27
C ALA A 292 -33.15 -26.73 21.80
N THR A 293 -34.03 -26.20 22.65
CA THR A 293 -34.81 -24.98 22.33
C THR A 293 -33.91 -23.78 22.02
N ARG A 294 -32.80 -23.58 22.75
CA ARG A 294 -31.87 -22.48 22.46
C ARG A 294 -31.10 -22.70 21.16
N MET A 295 -30.68 -23.92 20.87
CA MET A 295 -30.04 -24.24 19.58
C MET A 295 -31.00 -24.00 18.42
N LYS A 296 -32.27 -24.38 18.57
CA LYS A 296 -33.33 -24.08 17.60
C LYS A 296 -33.47 -22.58 17.36
N GLN A 297 -33.52 -21.78 18.43
CA GLN A 297 -33.58 -20.31 18.30
C GLN A 297 -32.36 -19.73 17.58
N ILE A 298 -31.16 -20.25 17.83
CA ILE A 298 -29.96 -19.82 17.11
C ILE A 298 -30.05 -20.20 15.62
N SER A 299 -30.61 -21.38 15.32
CA SER A 299 -30.76 -21.87 13.95
C SER A 299 -31.65 -21.00 13.05
N GLU A 300 -32.53 -20.18 13.64
CA GLU A 300 -33.35 -19.20 12.91
C GLU A 300 -32.51 -18.10 12.24
N TYR A 301 -31.32 -17.82 12.77
CA TYR A 301 -30.44 -16.73 12.30
C TYR A 301 -29.15 -17.26 11.67
N THR A 302 -28.65 -18.41 12.11
CA THR A 302 -27.35 -18.97 11.69
C THR A 302 -27.47 -20.47 11.43
N GLN A 303 -26.91 -20.97 10.32
CA GLN A 303 -26.85 -22.41 10.11
C GLN A 303 -26.08 -23.06 11.26
N THR A 304 -26.73 -23.93 12.03
CA THR A 304 -26.15 -24.52 13.23
C THR A 304 -26.01 -26.03 13.05
N ILE A 305 -24.76 -26.53 13.07
CA ILE A 305 -24.44 -27.95 13.03
C ILE A 305 -24.14 -28.39 14.46
N VAL A 306 -24.94 -29.32 14.99
CA VAL A 306 -24.75 -29.85 16.34
C VAL A 306 -24.43 -31.35 16.25
N ILE A 307 -23.34 -31.76 16.89
CA ILE A 307 -23.00 -33.18 17.06
C ILE A 307 -23.54 -33.60 18.42
N SER A 308 -24.54 -34.49 18.43
CA SER A 308 -25.26 -34.87 19.64
C SER A 308 -25.69 -36.33 19.64
N HIS A 309 -25.81 -36.88 20.84
CA HIS A 309 -26.40 -38.20 21.11
C HIS A 309 -27.72 -38.10 21.90
N LEU A 310 -28.21 -36.89 22.19
CA LEU A 310 -29.42 -36.67 22.97
C LEU A 310 -30.65 -36.56 22.08
N ALA A 311 -31.67 -37.37 22.39
CA ALA A 311 -32.93 -37.36 21.66
C ALA A 311 -33.57 -35.96 21.58
N GLN A 312 -33.44 -35.15 22.64
CA GLN A 312 -34.00 -33.79 22.68
C GLN A 312 -33.33 -32.86 21.66
N THR A 313 -32.01 -32.92 21.56
CA THR A 313 -31.24 -32.11 20.61
C THR A 313 -31.56 -32.56 19.18
N VAL A 314 -31.52 -33.87 18.94
CA VAL A 314 -31.82 -34.46 17.63
C VAL A 314 -33.24 -34.14 17.17
N ALA A 315 -34.23 -34.24 18.06
CA ALA A 315 -35.63 -33.93 17.77
C ALA A 315 -35.88 -32.46 17.40
N SER A 316 -35.02 -31.54 17.84
CA SER A 316 -35.15 -30.12 17.51
C SER A 316 -34.56 -29.74 16.14
N ALA A 317 -33.82 -30.64 15.49
CA ALA A 317 -33.10 -30.34 14.26
C ALA A 317 -34.03 -30.23 13.03
N ASP A 318 -33.78 -29.23 12.18
CA ASP A 318 -34.47 -29.11 10.87
C ASP A 318 -34.07 -30.23 9.90
N HIS A 319 -32.83 -30.69 10.01
CA HIS A 319 -32.26 -31.78 9.22
C HIS A 319 -31.44 -32.69 10.12
N HIS A 320 -31.64 -34.00 9.99
CA HIS A 320 -30.90 -35.00 10.77
C HIS A 320 -29.93 -35.75 9.86
N LEU A 321 -28.63 -35.48 10.04
CA LEU A 321 -27.55 -36.23 9.41
C LEU A 321 -27.11 -37.37 10.34
N PHE A 322 -27.48 -38.60 10.00
CA PHE A 322 -27.12 -39.81 10.74
C PHE A 322 -25.74 -40.31 10.29
N VAL A 323 -24.89 -40.68 11.25
CA VAL A 323 -23.54 -41.20 11.00
C VAL A 323 -23.42 -42.59 11.58
N ASP A 324 -23.02 -43.54 10.73
CA ASP A 324 -22.81 -44.95 11.11
C ASP A 324 -21.47 -45.48 10.60
N LYS A 325 -21.01 -46.58 11.19
CA LYS A 325 -19.78 -47.27 10.80
C LYS A 325 -20.12 -48.58 10.11
N THR A 326 -19.81 -48.69 8.83
CA THR A 326 -19.98 -49.91 8.04
C THR A 326 -18.62 -50.54 7.73
N VAL A 327 -18.59 -51.84 7.42
CA VAL A 327 -17.37 -52.53 6.99
C VAL A 327 -17.42 -52.75 5.49
N GLU A 328 -16.51 -52.11 4.76
CA GLU A 328 -16.30 -52.29 3.32
C GLU A 328 -14.86 -52.78 3.10
N GLU A 329 -14.68 -53.83 2.31
CA GLU A 329 -13.35 -54.37 1.96
C GLU A 329 -12.41 -54.61 3.18
N ASN A 330 -12.95 -55.19 4.26
CA ASN A 330 -12.25 -55.39 5.55
C ASN A 330 -11.75 -54.11 6.24
N ARG A 331 -12.33 -52.94 5.92
CA ARG A 331 -12.06 -51.67 6.61
C ARG A 331 -13.35 -51.07 7.12
N THR A 332 -13.30 -50.55 8.35
CA THR A 332 -14.39 -49.74 8.90
C THR A 332 -14.37 -48.36 8.25
N VAL A 333 -15.48 -47.99 7.62
CA VAL A 333 -15.70 -46.67 7.01
C VAL A 333 -16.88 -46.00 7.70
N SER A 334 -16.84 -44.67 7.82
CA SER A 334 -17.96 -43.89 8.35
C SER A 334 -18.82 -43.42 7.18
N VAL A 335 -20.12 -43.71 7.25
CA VAL A 335 -21.11 -43.29 6.26
C VAL A 335 -22.05 -42.28 6.92
N ALA A 336 -22.36 -41.19 6.24
CA ALA A 336 -23.31 -40.19 6.68
C ALA A 336 -24.48 -40.12 5.69
N LYS A 337 -25.72 -40.11 6.19
CA LYS A 337 -26.93 -39.95 5.38
C LYS A 337 -27.93 -39.03 6.06
N TYR A 338 -28.65 -38.22 5.27
CA TYR A 338 -29.81 -37.51 5.79
C TYR A 338 -30.95 -38.51 6.01
N LEU A 339 -31.65 -38.38 7.14
CA LEU A 339 -32.82 -39.20 7.45
C LEU A 339 -34.09 -38.51 6.96
N GLU A 340 -34.95 -39.28 6.30
CA GLU A 340 -36.32 -38.87 6.00
C GLU A 340 -37.17 -38.89 7.28
N HIS A 341 -38.39 -38.32 7.22
CA HIS A 341 -39.24 -38.14 8.41
C HIS A 341 -39.44 -39.42 9.25
N ASP A 342 -39.81 -40.53 8.61
CA ASP A 342 -40.02 -41.80 9.31
C ASP A 342 -38.71 -42.36 9.90
N GLU A 343 -37.61 -42.27 9.15
CA GLU A 343 -36.29 -42.70 9.63
C GLU A 343 -35.80 -41.84 10.81
N HIS A 344 -36.11 -40.53 10.80
CA HIS A 344 -35.81 -39.61 11.89
C HIS A 344 -36.57 -39.97 13.17
N ILE A 345 -37.86 -40.32 13.07
CA ILE A 345 -38.67 -40.79 14.20
C ILE A 345 -38.12 -42.10 14.75
N GLU A 346 -37.81 -43.07 13.88
CA GLU A 346 -37.23 -44.36 14.29
C GLU A 346 -35.90 -44.16 15.02
N GLU A 347 -35.05 -43.26 14.52
CA GLU A 347 -33.76 -42.99 15.13
C GLU A 347 -33.90 -42.31 16.50
N ILE A 348 -34.80 -41.35 16.65
CA ILE A 348 -35.08 -40.74 17.96
C ILE A 348 -35.65 -41.78 18.92
N ALA A 349 -36.55 -42.65 18.45
CA ALA A 349 -37.08 -43.75 19.26
C ALA A 349 -35.97 -44.71 19.69
N ARG A 350 -35.02 -45.03 18.79
CA ARG A 350 -33.82 -45.83 19.09
C ARG A 350 -32.93 -45.16 20.14
N ILE A 351 -32.73 -43.84 20.07
CA ILE A 351 -31.97 -43.09 21.07
C ILE A 351 -32.67 -43.14 22.44
N LEU A 352 -34.01 -43.06 22.47
CA LEU A 352 -34.81 -43.09 23.70
C LEU A 352 -34.92 -44.48 24.34
N SER A 353 -35.15 -45.54 23.57
CA SER A 353 -35.47 -46.90 24.06
C SER A 353 -34.39 -47.95 23.78
N GLY A 354 -33.29 -47.57 23.14
CA GLY A 354 -32.25 -48.50 22.69
C GLY A 354 -32.71 -49.35 21.50
N ASN A 355 -32.15 -50.56 21.38
CA ASN A 355 -32.39 -51.44 20.21
C ASN A 355 -33.81 -52.04 20.14
N ASN A 356 -34.61 -51.92 21.19
CA ASN A 356 -36.00 -52.41 21.21
C ASN A 356 -36.94 -51.22 20.95
N ILE A 357 -37.25 -50.96 19.69
CA ILE A 357 -38.16 -49.87 19.29
C ILE A 357 -39.61 -50.38 19.35
N THR A 358 -40.34 -49.98 20.40
CA THR A 358 -41.76 -50.27 20.55
C THR A 358 -42.63 -49.14 20.00
N ASP A 359 -43.92 -49.38 19.82
CA ASP A 359 -44.86 -48.34 19.35
C ASP A 359 -44.97 -47.19 20.35
N GLU A 360 -44.82 -47.46 21.66
CA GLU A 360 -44.77 -46.42 22.68
C GLU A 360 -43.50 -45.55 22.54
N ALA A 361 -42.36 -46.14 22.17
CA ALA A 361 -41.13 -45.39 21.93
C ALA A 361 -41.27 -44.45 20.72
N ARG A 362 -41.93 -44.90 19.65
CA ARG A 362 -42.26 -44.06 18.48
C ARG A 362 -43.19 -42.91 18.84
N GLN A 363 -44.23 -43.17 19.63
CA GLN A 363 -45.14 -42.13 20.09
C GLN A 363 -44.43 -41.08 20.97
N ASN A 364 -43.49 -41.52 21.82
CA ASN A 364 -42.69 -40.60 22.61
C ASN A 364 -41.73 -39.76 21.74
N ALA A 365 -41.11 -40.37 20.72
CA ALA A 365 -40.30 -39.66 19.74
C ALA A 365 -41.10 -38.59 18.98
N LEU A 366 -42.29 -38.94 18.49
CA LEU A 366 -43.21 -38.01 17.83
C LEU A 366 -43.58 -36.84 18.74
N SER A 367 -44.01 -37.12 19.98
CA SER A 367 -44.36 -36.08 20.95
C SER A 367 -43.17 -35.16 21.28
N LEU A 368 -41.94 -35.67 21.21
CA LEU A 368 -40.73 -34.88 21.43
C LEU A 368 -40.41 -33.98 20.24
N ILE A 369 -40.61 -34.44 19.00
CA ILE A 369 -40.44 -33.64 17.79
C ILE A 369 -41.46 -32.50 17.77
N GLU A 370 -42.74 -32.78 18.05
CA GLU A 370 -43.83 -31.78 18.07
C GLU A 370 -43.65 -30.67 19.13
N LYS A 371 -42.73 -30.85 20.07
CA LYS A 371 -42.45 -29.89 21.15
C LYS A 371 -41.58 -28.72 20.69
N PHE A 372 -40.80 -28.89 19.61
CA PHE A 372 -39.89 -27.90 19.06
C PHE A 372 -40.48 -27.32 17.77
#